data_AF-A0AAP1YCI0-F1
#
_entry.id   AF-A0AAP1YCI0-F1
#
_cell.length_a   1.000
_cell.length_b   1.000
_cell.length_c   1.000
_cell.angle_alpha   90.00
_cell.angle_beta   90.00
_cell.angle_gamma   90.00
#
_symmetry.space_group_name_H-M   'P 1'
#
loop_
_entity.id
_entity.type
_entity.pdbx_description
1 polymer ?
#
loop_
_entity_poly.entity_id
_entity_poly.type
_entity_poly.pdbx_seq_one_letter_code
_entity_poly.pdbx_strand_id
1 'polypeptide(L)'
;MDIPKAQKAHDSHFDWEKFSRSVIESYGSFESPDYSFAKVYFSKEKYPDVIRFLAKNYDFSEDTEPNTDVSYGYFLRGGAANFIFRVSIVGPYYYLSELSSDGSQKSPSIDFPSTDSMCQLINRMKEIGMIFTSVEVLNKRLIFGDQSSSVYSILYCYEDEPSWIGD
;
A
#
# COMPACT_ATOMS: atom_id res chain seq x y z
N MET A 1 41.19 -3.70 -6.13
CA MET A 1 40.01 -3.12 -6.81
C MET A 1 38.81 -3.77 -6.19
N ASP A 2 38.04 -3.05 -5.40
CA ASP A 2 36.66 -3.42 -5.06
C ASP A 2 35.90 -2.11 -4.88
N ILE A 3 35.18 -1.74 -5.93
CA ILE A 3 34.25 -0.62 -5.92
C ILE A 3 33.03 -1.12 -5.14
N PRO A 4 32.62 -0.47 -4.03
CA PRO A 4 31.37 -0.83 -3.38
C PRO A 4 30.26 -0.73 -4.41
N LYS A 5 29.57 -1.85 -4.68
CA LYS A 5 28.37 -1.87 -5.51
C LYS A 5 27.43 -0.80 -4.96
N ALA A 6 27.18 0.21 -5.77
CA ALA A 6 26.23 1.27 -5.50
C ALA A 6 24.95 0.64 -4.92
N GLN A 7 24.63 0.98 -3.68
CA GLN A 7 23.25 1.09 -3.25
C GLN A 7 22.57 1.90 -4.34
N LYS A 8 21.74 1.25 -5.16
CA LYS A 8 20.85 1.98 -6.04
C LYS A 8 19.99 2.80 -5.09
N ALA A 9 20.22 4.10 -5.06
CA ALA A 9 19.22 5.03 -4.60
C ALA A 9 17.97 4.71 -5.42
N HIS A 10 17.00 4.03 -4.81
CA HIS A 10 15.64 4.09 -5.31
C HIS A 10 15.21 5.53 -5.03
N ASP A 11 15.65 6.44 -5.89
CA ASP A 11 15.27 7.85 -5.87
C ASP A 11 13.74 7.88 -5.88
N SER A 12 13.16 8.16 -4.72
CA SER A 12 11.72 8.30 -4.55
C SER A 12 11.31 9.61 -5.22
N HIS A 13 11.27 9.64 -6.55
CA HIS A 13 10.42 10.57 -7.29
C HIS A 13 8.96 10.12 -7.13
N PHE A 14 8.52 10.01 -5.87
CA PHE A 14 7.10 9.86 -5.59
C PHE A 14 6.43 11.13 -6.09
N ASP A 15 5.47 10.95 -7.00
CA ASP A 15 4.77 12.04 -7.64
C ASP A 15 3.74 12.62 -6.65
N TRP A 16 4.19 13.60 -5.86
CA TRP A 16 3.38 14.29 -4.86
C TRP A 16 2.20 15.07 -5.48
N GLU A 17 2.33 15.52 -6.73
CA GLU A 17 1.24 16.18 -7.46
C GLU A 17 0.15 15.18 -7.83
N LYS A 18 0.53 14.00 -8.33
CA LYS A 18 -0.41 12.90 -8.59
C LYS A 18 -1.06 12.39 -7.31
N PHE A 19 -0.30 12.32 -6.21
CA PHE A 19 -0.83 12.00 -4.89
C PHE A 19 -1.88 13.01 -4.44
N SER A 20 -1.54 14.31 -4.46
CA SER A 20 -2.45 15.39 -4.07
C SER A 20 -3.75 15.34 -4.87
N ARG A 21 -3.64 15.14 -6.19
CA ARG A 21 -4.81 14.97 -7.06
C ARG A 21 -5.65 13.75 -6.68
N SER A 22 -5.03 12.59 -6.43
CA SER A 22 -5.75 11.37 -6.05
C SER A 22 -6.49 11.53 -4.72
N VAL A 23 -5.89 12.24 -3.76
CA VAL A 23 -6.50 12.58 -2.48
C VAL A 23 -7.70 13.51 -2.70
N ILE A 24 -7.55 14.60 -3.44
CA ILE A 24 -8.65 15.54 -3.73
C ILE A 24 -9.78 14.87 -4.52
N GLU A 25 -9.46 14.03 -5.51
CA GLU A 25 -10.45 13.29 -6.29
C GLU A 25 -11.28 12.30 -5.44
N SER A 26 -10.69 11.76 -4.37
CA SER A 26 -11.36 10.77 -3.51
C SER A 26 -12.07 11.42 -2.32
N TYR A 27 -11.37 12.30 -1.60
CA TYR A 27 -11.84 12.94 -0.36
C TYR A 27 -12.48 14.31 -0.56
N GLY A 28 -12.33 14.92 -1.74
CA GLY A 28 -12.78 16.27 -2.05
C GLY A 28 -11.84 17.38 -1.58
N SER A 29 -11.16 17.24 -0.44
CA SER A 29 -10.30 18.27 0.15
C SER A 29 -9.29 17.67 1.12
N PHE A 30 -8.14 18.35 1.28
CA PHE A 30 -7.21 18.06 2.36
C PHE A 30 -7.70 18.62 3.70
N GLU A 31 -8.34 19.78 3.72
CA GLU A 31 -8.78 20.50 4.92
C GLU A 31 -10.10 19.97 5.50
N SER A 32 -10.94 19.36 4.68
CA SER A 32 -12.24 18.82 5.09
C SER A 32 -12.52 17.51 4.36
N PRO A 33 -11.78 16.44 4.67
CA PRO A 33 -11.87 15.18 3.95
C PRO A 33 -13.21 14.47 4.19
N ASP A 34 -13.89 14.08 3.11
CA ASP A 34 -15.08 13.25 3.16
C ASP A 34 -14.73 11.78 2.92
N TYR A 35 -15.06 10.91 3.87
CA TYR A 35 -14.82 9.45 3.80
C TYR A 35 -16.00 8.68 3.18
N SER A 36 -17.09 9.35 2.82
CA SER A 36 -18.31 8.71 2.31
C SER A 36 -18.06 7.88 1.03
N PHE A 37 -17.04 8.22 0.24
CA PHE A 37 -16.64 7.48 -0.95
C PHE A 37 -16.25 6.03 -0.63
N ALA A 38 -15.66 5.75 0.54
CA ALA A 38 -15.17 4.42 0.89
C ALA A 38 -16.30 3.38 0.88
N LYS A 39 -17.46 3.73 1.46
CA LYS A 39 -18.66 2.87 1.47
C LYS A 39 -19.16 2.57 0.06
N VAL A 40 -19.15 3.57 -0.83
CA VAL A 40 -19.53 3.37 -2.24
C VAL A 40 -18.53 2.46 -2.93
N TYR A 41 -17.24 2.59 -2.62
CA TYR A 41 -16.21 1.76 -3.20
C TYR A 41 -16.25 0.31 -2.70
N PHE A 42 -16.50 0.04 -1.42
CA PHE A 42 -16.64 -1.32 -0.91
C PHE A 42 -17.91 -2.02 -1.42
N SER A 43 -18.92 -1.27 -1.85
CA SER A 43 -20.08 -1.84 -2.55
C SER A 43 -19.81 -2.26 -4.00
N LYS A 44 -18.61 -1.96 -4.53
CA LYS A 44 -18.19 -2.25 -5.90
C LYS A 44 -16.89 -3.05 -5.89
N GLU A 45 -16.73 -4.01 -6.79
CA GLU A 45 -15.45 -4.70 -6.93
C GLU A 45 -14.42 -3.76 -7.59
N LYS A 46 -13.52 -3.16 -6.79
CA LYS A 46 -12.37 -2.40 -7.30
C LYS A 46 -11.20 -3.37 -7.48
N TYR A 47 -10.50 -3.25 -8.60
CA TYR A 47 -9.36 -4.10 -8.96
C TYR A 47 -9.67 -5.59 -9.16
N PRO A 48 -10.70 -5.94 -9.96
CA PRO A 48 -11.00 -7.34 -10.26
C PRO A 48 -9.82 -8.07 -10.94
N ASP A 49 -8.95 -7.34 -11.65
CA ASP A 49 -7.71 -7.88 -12.20
C ASP A 49 -6.68 -8.28 -11.14
N VAL A 50 -6.61 -7.55 -10.02
CA VAL A 50 -5.73 -7.88 -8.90
C VAL A 50 -6.28 -9.11 -8.19
N ILE A 51 -7.58 -9.13 -7.87
CA ILE A 51 -8.22 -10.28 -7.20
C ILE A 51 -8.06 -11.56 -8.04
N ARG A 52 -8.34 -11.49 -9.35
CA ARG A 52 -8.13 -12.64 -10.26
C ARG A 52 -6.69 -13.10 -10.29
N PHE A 53 -5.73 -12.17 -10.27
CA PHE A 53 -4.32 -12.52 -10.23
C PHE A 53 -3.95 -13.19 -8.90
N LEU A 54 -4.44 -12.67 -7.78
CA LEU A 54 -4.20 -13.25 -6.46
C LEU A 54 -4.74 -14.68 -6.37
N ALA A 55 -6.01 -14.87 -6.74
CA ALA A 55 -6.69 -16.18 -6.72
C ALA A 55 -6.02 -17.24 -7.61
N LYS A 56 -5.35 -16.82 -8.68
CA LYS A 56 -4.65 -17.74 -9.58
C LYS A 56 -3.28 -18.17 -9.04
N ASN A 57 -2.61 -17.32 -8.26
CA ASN A 57 -1.19 -17.47 -7.96
C ASN A 57 -0.85 -17.63 -6.47
N TYR A 58 -1.77 -17.32 -5.55
CA TYR A 58 -1.52 -17.33 -4.11
C TYR A 58 -2.69 -17.94 -3.32
N ASP A 59 -2.36 -18.52 -2.17
CA ASP A 59 -3.33 -18.73 -1.09
C ASP A 59 -3.47 -17.40 -0.33
N PHE A 60 -4.67 -16.83 -0.33
CA PHE A 60 -4.90 -15.53 0.28
C PHE A 60 -6.27 -15.41 0.94
N SER A 61 -6.36 -14.52 1.92
CA SER A 61 -7.60 -14.11 2.56
C SER A 61 -7.70 -12.58 2.61
N GLU A 62 -8.92 -12.06 2.53
CA GLU A 62 -9.18 -10.62 2.69
C GLU A 62 -9.10 -10.22 4.19
N ASP A 63 -8.55 -9.03 4.44
CA ASP A 63 -8.33 -8.39 5.74
C ASP A 63 -8.83 -6.93 5.74
N THR A 64 -9.79 -6.61 4.88
CA THR A 64 -10.36 -5.27 4.80
C THR A 64 -11.32 -5.05 5.97
N GLU A 65 -11.14 -3.96 6.73
CA GLU A 65 -12.12 -3.45 7.71
C GLU A 65 -12.87 -2.24 7.10
N PRO A 66 -14.08 -2.42 6.56
CA PRO A 66 -14.76 -1.40 5.76
C PRO A 66 -15.13 -0.12 6.52
N ASN A 67 -15.07 -0.15 7.84
CA ASN A 67 -15.35 1.01 8.67
C ASN A 67 -14.17 1.97 8.80
N THR A 68 -12.93 1.48 8.62
CA THR A 68 -11.71 2.24 8.92
C THR A 68 -10.71 2.25 7.76
N ASP A 69 -10.78 1.25 6.88
CA ASP A 69 -9.92 1.16 5.73
C ASP A 69 -10.40 2.07 4.60
N VAL A 70 -9.42 2.66 3.92
CA VAL A 70 -9.53 3.27 2.59
C VAL A 70 -8.64 2.51 1.61
N SER A 71 -8.57 1.19 1.81
CA SER A 71 -7.87 0.24 0.98
C SER A 71 -8.54 -1.13 1.04
N TYR A 72 -8.15 -2.02 0.14
CA TYR A 72 -8.40 -3.44 0.28
C TYR A 72 -7.15 -4.09 0.87
N GLY A 73 -7.33 -4.83 1.97
CA GLY A 73 -6.27 -5.57 2.65
C GLY A 73 -6.32 -7.05 2.32
N TYR A 74 -5.15 -7.66 2.09
CA TYR A 74 -5.03 -9.08 1.82
C TYR A 74 -3.85 -9.69 2.58
N PHE A 75 -4.11 -10.81 3.27
CA PHE A 75 -3.07 -11.70 3.73
C PHE A 75 -2.69 -12.67 2.63
N LEU A 76 -1.43 -12.68 2.22
CA LEU A 76 -0.91 -13.59 1.21
C LEU A 76 0.02 -14.61 1.87
N ARG A 77 -0.12 -15.89 1.51
CA ARG A 77 0.84 -16.94 1.86
C ARG A 77 1.71 -17.24 0.63
N GLY A 78 3.01 -16.97 0.74
CA GLY A 78 3.96 -17.13 -0.36
C GLY A 78 5.21 -17.87 0.08
N GLY A 79 5.35 -19.13 -0.36
CA GLY A 79 6.52 -19.95 -0.05
C GLY A 79 6.71 -20.17 1.46
N ALA A 80 7.77 -19.60 2.04
CA ALA A 80 8.12 -19.75 3.44
C ALA A 80 7.68 -18.56 4.34
N ALA A 81 7.07 -17.52 3.77
CA ALA A 81 6.70 -16.32 4.49
C ALA A 81 5.23 -15.92 4.23
N ASN A 82 4.68 -15.13 5.15
CA ASN A 82 3.37 -14.52 5.02
C ASN A 82 3.54 -13.03 4.74
N PHE A 83 2.59 -12.43 4.03
CA PHE A 83 2.65 -11.04 3.63
C PHE A 83 1.32 -10.34 3.86
N ILE A 84 1.37 -9.05 4.16
CA ILE A 84 0.25 -8.13 4.01
C ILE A 84 0.44 -7.36 2.72
N PHE A 85 -0.59 -7.39 1.89
CA PHE A 85 -0.67 -6.63 0.67
C PHE A 85 -1.89 -5.72 0.75
N ARG A 86 -1.68 -4.41 0.65
CA ARG A 86 -2.78 -3.45 0.65
C ARG A 86 -2.82 -2.66 -0.65
N VAL A 87 -4.03 -2.45 -1.15
CA VAL A 87 -4.29 -1.71 -2.39
C VAL A 87 -5.22 -0.55 -2.08
N SER A 88 -4.74 0.67 -2.24
CA SER A 88 -5.49 1.88 -1.92
C SER A 88 -6.71 2.04 -2.82
N ILE A 89 -7.82 2.51 -2.25
CA ILE A 89 -8.92 3.05 -3.07
C ILE A 89 -8.73 4.54 -3.38
N VAL A 90 -7.73 5.20 -2.79
CA VAL A 90 -7.36 6.61 -2.98
C VAL A 90 -6.23 6.72 -4.01
N GLY A 91 -6.55 6.47 -5.27
CA GLY A 91 -5.56 6.43 -6.36
C GLY A 91 -4.82 5.09 -6.49
N PRO A 92 -3.87 4.97 -7.43
CA PRO A 92 -3.27 3.71 -7.83
C PRO A 92 -2.07 3.33 -6.95
N TYR A 93 -2.26 3.27 -5.63
CA TYR A 93 -1.17 2.99 -4.68
C TYR A 93 -1.31 1.62 -4.03
N TYR A 94 -0.17 1.00 -3.74
CA TYR A 94 -0.13 -0.24 -2.97
C TYR A 94 1.12 -0.31 -2.11
N TYR A 95 1.07 -1.12 -1.05
CA TYR A 95 2.26 -1.58 -0.37
C TYR A 95 2.21 -3.10 -0.14
N LEU A 96 3.40 -3.66 0.04
CA LEU A 96 3.60 -5.07 0.36
C LEU A 96 4.58 -5.14 1.53
N SER A 97 4.18 -5.84 2.59
CA SER A 97 4.94 -6.01 3.81
C SER A 97 5.02 -7.50 4.15
N GLU A 98 6.19 -7.97 4.55
CA GLU A 98 6.36 -9.32 5.09
C GLU A 98 5.91 -9.33 6.56
N LEU A 99 5.23 -10.40 6.98
CA LEU A 99 4.87 -10.65 8.36
C LEU A 99 5.96 -11.44 9.07
N SER A 100 6.35 -10.95 10.24
CA SER A 100 7.19 -11.65 11.19
C SER A 100 6.42 -12.82 11.84
N SER A 101 7.14 -13.74 12.48
CA SER A 101 6.55 -14.91 13.15
C SER A 101 5.64 -14.55 14.33
N ASP A 102 5.77 -13.34 14.88
CA ASP A 102 4.90 -12.80 15.93
C ASP A 102 3.65 -12.08 15.38
N GLY A 103 3.49 -12.03 14.06
CA GLY A 103 2.38 -11.35 13.38
C GLY A 103 2.61 -9.86 13.13
N SER A 104 3.76 -9.30 13.53
CA SER A 104 4.10 -7.91 13.23
C SER A 104 4.44 -7.70 11.75
N GLN A 105 4.09 -6.53 11.21
CA GLN A 105 4.48 -6.13 9.86
C GLN A 105 5.92 -5.62 9.85
N LYS A 106 6.74 -6.09 8.92
CA LYS A 106 8.02 -5.44 8.59
C LYS A 106 7.78 -4.21 7.72
N SER A 107 8.76 -3.31 7.64
CA SER A 107 8.67 -2.16 6.74
C SER A 107 8.46 -2.60 5.29
N PRO A 108 7.61 -1.91 4.51
CA PRO A 108 7.34 -2.29 3.13
C PRO A 108 8.60 -2.34 2.28
N SER A 109 8.70 -3.36 1.44
CA SER A 109 9.84 -3.57 0.55
C SER A 109 9.36 -4.12 -0.80
N ILE A 110 10.14 -3.87 -1.84
CA ILE A 110 10.02 -4.50 -3.16
C ILE A 110 11.29 -5.26 -3.56
N ASP A 111 12.31 -5.26 -2.70
CA ASP A 111 13.61 -5.88 -2.97
C ASP A 111 13.56 -7.38 -2.63
N PHE A 112 12.69 -8.09 -3.34
CA PHE A 112 12.62 -9.55 -3.26
C PHE A 112 13.49 -10.19 -4.34
N PRO A 113 14.11 -11.35 -4.05
CA PRO A 113 14.79 -12.14 -5.07
C PRO A 113 13.86 -12.41 -6.26
N SER A 114 14.39 -12.47 -7.48
CA SER A 114 13.58 -12.77 -8.68
C SER A 114 12.91 -14.15 -8.63
N THR A 115 13.44 -15.05 -7.82
CA THR A 115 12.87 -16.37 -7.53
C THR A 115 11.71 -16.33 -6.54
N ASP A 116 11.51 -15.21 -5.85
CA ASP A 116 10.43 -15.05 -4.90
C ASP A 116 9.10 -14.86 -5.62
N SER A 117 8.07 -15.58 -5.15
CA SER A 117 6.71 -15.47 -5.65
C SER A 117 6.17 -14.03 -5.60
N MET A 118 6.62 -13.20 -4.65
CA MET A 118 6.22 -11.80 -4.53
C MET A 118 6.78 -10.92 -5.66
N CYS A 119 7.89 -11.32 -6.29
CA CYS A 119 8.42 -10.61 -7.45
C CYS A 119 7.40 -10.60 -8.61
N GLN A 120 6.62 -11.68 -8.77
CA GLN A 120 5.56 -11.75 -9.79
C GLN A 120 4.41 -10.78 -9.48
N LEU A 121 4.01 -10.66 -8.21
CA LEU A 121 3.00 -9.70 -7.78
C LEU A 121 3.48 -8.27 -8.05
N ILE A 122 4.71 -7.93 -7.65
CA ILE A 122 5.27 -6.59 -7.87
C ILE A 122 5.31 -6.23 -9.35
N ASN A 123 5.75 -7.16 -10.21
CA ASN A 123 5.75 -6.96 -11.65
C ASN A 123 4.33 -6.77 -12.19
N ARG A 124 3.37 -7.58 -11.73
CA ARG A 124 1.97 -7.45 -12.12
C ARG A 124 1.40 -6.09 -11.73
N MET A 125 1.64 -5.64 -10.51
CA MET A 125 1.16 -4.34 -10.01
C MET A 125 1.73 -3.20 -10.86
N LYS A 126 3.02 -3.26 -11.20
CA LYS A 126 3.65 -2.29 -12.09
C LYS A 126 3.02 -2.29 -13.49
N GLU A 127 2.75 -3.46 -14.08
CA GLU A 127 2.14 -3.59 -15.41
C GLU A 127 0.75 -2.94 -15.49
N ILE A 128 -0.04 -3.04 -14.42
CA ILE A 128 -1.38 -2.44 -14.35
C ILE A 128 -1.35 -0.97 -13.89
N GLY A 129 -0.16 -0.36 -13.79
CA GLY A 129 0.01 1.06 -13.49
C GLY A 129 -0.06 1.43 -12.00
N MET A 130 0.04 0.45 -11.10
CA MET A 130 0.04 0.68 -9.66
C MET A 130 1.43 1.11 -9.18
N ILE A 131 1.43 1.98 -8.18
CA ILE A 131 2.61 2.65 -7.63
C ILE A 131 2.88 2.06 -6.25
N PHE A 132 4.06 1.47 -6.09
CA PHE A 132 4.52 1.05 -4.77
C PHE A 132 4.80 2.25 -3.88
N THR A 133 4.25 2.24 -2.67
CA THR A 133 4.52 3.25 -1.64
C THR A 133 5.53 2.71 -0.64
N SER A 134 6.73 3.30 -0.63
CA SER A 134 7.81 2.91 0.29
C SER A 134 7.58 3.40 1.70
N VAL A 135 8.32 2.85 2.66
CA VAL A 135 8.28 3.28 4.06
C VAL A 135 8.55 4.78 4.24
N GLU A 136 9.44 5.37 3.43
CA GLU A 136 9.75 6.81 3.49
C GLU A 136 8.57 7.67 3.05
N VAL A 137 7.82 7.22 2.04
CA VAL A 137 6.61 7.92 1.56
C VAL A 137 5.50 7.79 2.61
N LEU A 138 5.27 6.57 3.11
CA LEU A 138 4.19 6.28 4.05
C LEU A 138 4.36 6.98 5.39
N ASN A 139 5.61 7.19 5.83
CA ASN A 139 5.93 7.96 7.03
C ASN A 139 5.81 9.47 6.88
N LYS A 140 5.63 10.01 5.66
CA LYS A 140 5.44 11.46 5.52
C LYS A 140 4.14 11.87 6.19
N ARG A 141 4.20 12.90 7.02
CA ARG A 141 3.03 13.50 7.67
C ARG A 141 2.61 14.77 6.96
N LEU A 142 1.31 14.94 6.80
CA LEU A 142 0.67 16.06 6.14
C LEU A 142 -0.50 16.54 7.01
N ILE A 143 -0.87 17.81 6.88
CA ILE A 143 -2.11 18.29 7.48
C ILE A 143 -3.27 17.75 6.64
N PHE A 144 -4.15 17.00 7.28
CA PHE A 144 -5.34 16.39 6.67
C PHE A 144 -6.49 16.45 7.66
N GLY A 145 -7.57 17.14 7.29
CA GLY A 145 -8.55 17.66 8.22
C GLY A 145 -7.92 18.67 9.17
N ASP A 146 -8.12 18.44 10.46
CA ASP A 146 -7.52 19.17 11.57
C ASP A 146 -6.34 18.43 12.23
N GLN A 147 -5.83 17.37 11.58
CA GLN A 147 -4.82 16.48 12.15
C GLN A 147 -3.55 16.38 11.29
N SER A 148 -2.44 16.08 11.95
CA SER A 148 -1.20 15.66 11.28
C SER A 148 -1.31 14.16 11.01
N SER A 149 -1.65 13.80 9.77
CA SER A 149 -1.87 12.41 9.35
C SER A 149 -0.71 11.90 8.51
N SER A 150 -0.32 10.63 8.70
CA SER A 150 0.63 9.99 7.80
C SER A 150 0.02 9.75 6.42
N VAL A 151 0.86 9.64 5.39
CA VAL A 151 0.43 9.21 4.05
C VAL A 151 -0.15 7.78 4.11
N TYR A 152 0.33 6.93 5.02
CA TYR A 152 -0.30 5.64 5.26
C TYR A 152 -1.77 5.81 5.65
N SER A 153 -2.06 6.66 6.62
CA SER A 153 -3.41 6.87 7.12
C SER A 153 -4.36 7.43 6.05
N ILE A 154 -3.84 8.28 5.18
CA ILE A 154 -4.58 8.85 4.04
C ILE A 154 -4.84 7.81 2.94
N LEU A 155 -3.96 6.83 2.75
CA LEU A 155 -4.06 5.88 1.63
C LEU A 155 -4.63 4.52 2.01
N TYR A 156 -4.56 4.09 3.27
CA TYR A 156 -4.85 2.71 3.64
C TYR A 156 -5.80 2.53 4.83
N CYS A 157 -5.52 3.11 5.99
CA CYS A 157 -6.33 2.95 7.20
C CYS A 157 -6.09 4.13 8.15
N TYR A 158 -7.13 4.85 8.52
CA TYR A 158 -7.00 6.07 9.34
C TYR A 158 -7.09 5.83 10.85
N GLU A 159 -7.37 4.60 11.31
CA GLU A 159 -7.45 4.27 12.75
C GLU A 159 -6.27 3.42 13.27
N ASP A 160 -5.61 2.65 12.41
CA ASP A 160 -4.57 1.71 12.81
C ASP A 160 -3.32 1.81 11.93
N GLU A 161 -2.25 2.38 12.50
CA GLU A 161 -0.95 2.53 11.86
C GLU A 161 -0.01 1.37 12.27
N PRO A 162 0.65 0.70 11.30
CA PRO A 162 1.66 -0.30 11.59
C PRO A 162 2.82 0.28 12.41
N SER A 163 3.49 -0.54 13.21
CA SER A 163 4.57 -0.10 14.11
C SER A 163 5.80 0.53 13.43
N TRP A 164 5.93 0.39 12.11
CA TRP A 164 6.98 1.03 11.31
C TRP A 164 6.58 2.41 10.77
N ILE A 165 5.34 2.83 11.00
CA ILE A 165 4.94 4.23 10.93
C ILE A 165 5.41 4.90 12.22
N GLY A 166 6.32 5.86 12.10
CA GLY A 166 6.89 6.59 13.22
C GLY A 166 5.99 7.74 13.69
N ASP A 167 6.18 8.12 14.95
CA ASP A 167 5.70 9.40 15.50
C ASP A 167 6.37 10.62 14.86
#